data_AF-A0A8S9YI59-F1
#
_entry.id   AF-A0A8S9YI59-F1
#
_cell.length_a   1.000
_cell.length_b   1.000
_cell.length_c   1.000
_cell.angle_alpha   90.00
_cell.angle_beta   90.00
_cell.angle_gamma   90.00
#
_symmetry.space_group_name_H-M   'P 1'
#
loop_
_entity.id
_entity.type
_entity.pdbx_description
1 polymer ?
#
loop_
_entity_poly.entity_id
_entity_poly.type
_entity_poly.pdbx_seq_one_letter_code
_entity_poly.pdbx_strand_id
1 'polypeptide(L)'
;MSHEDRMESFFLSETLKYLYLLFDDSNPVNLNEEDYIFSTQAHLFPIKRIRKLIQNLVPNPFRSDNGQRRMNLHVANNTCALPKLAKSSLPLDEQLWSKIGKFVHSKMDMLSF
;
A
#
# COMPACT_ATOMS: atom_id res chain seq x y z
N MET A 1 15.62 42.28 10.09
CA MET A 1 15.18 40.88 10.19
C MET A 1 16.42 39.99 10.16
N SER A 2 16.64 39.15 11.17
CA SER A 2 17.67 38.11 11.15
C SER A 2 17.14 36.87 10.43
N HIS A 3 17.93 36.29 9.54
CA HIS A 3 17.61 34.99 8.95
C HIS A 3 17.80 33.88 9.97
N GLU A 4 16.89 32.91 9.97
CA GLU A 4 17.02 31.69 10.76
C GLU A 4 17.98 30.73 10.06
N ASP A 5 19.07 30.34 10.71
CA ASP A 5 20.08 29.41 10.18
C ASP A 5 19.64 27.95 10.34
N ARG A 6 18.44 27.66 9.83
CA ARG A 6 17.88 26.31 9.76
C ARG A 6 17.19 26.11 8.43
N MET A 7 17.55 25.02 7.77
CA MET A 7 16.84 24.53 6.60
C MET A 7 16.05 23.30 6.99
N GLU A 8 14.74 23.34 6.77
CA GLU A 8 13.86 22.22 7.01
C GLU A 8 14.05 21.12 5.96
N SER A 9 13.99 19.86 6.39
CA SER A 9 14.22 18.71 5.51
C SER A 9 13.14 18.56 4.43
N PHE A 10 11.90 18.99 4.73
CA PHE A 10 10.79 18.97 3.77
C PHE A 10 11.07 19.82 2.53
N PHE A 11 11.89 20.86 2.65
CA PHE A 11 12.22 21.73 1.52
C PHE A 11 12.88 20.93 0.39
N LEU A 12 13.82 20.05 0.76
CA LEU A 12 14.48 19.16 -0.20
C LEU A 12 13.59 17.98 -0.60
N SER A 13 12.96 17.32 0.38
CA SER A 13 12.23 16.08 0.09
C SER A 13 10.93 16.29 -0.64
N GLU A 14 10.22 17.39 -0.36
CA GLU A 14 8.88 17.70 -0.90
C GLU A 14 8.94 18.86 -1.89
N THR A 15 9.36 20.06 -1.45
CA THR A 15 9.24 21.29 -2.27
C THR A 15 10.03 21.18 -3.57
N LEU A 16 11.33 20.88 -3.50
CA LEU A 16 12.16 20.75 -4.70
C LEU A 16 11.75 19.55 -5.56
N LYS A 17 11.32 18.45 -4.94
CA LYS A 17 10.90 17.25 -5.69
C LYS A 17 9.64 17.51 -6.52
N TYR A 18 8.62 18.13 -5.92
CA TYR A 18 7.40 18.47 -6.66
C TYR A 18 7.66 19.57 -7.70
N LEU A 19 8.52 20.54 -7.40
CA LEU A 19 8.91 21.56 -8.37
C LEU A 19 9.60 20.94 -9.60
N TYR A 20 10.50 19.97 -9.38
CA TYR A 20 11.15 19.24 -10.47
C TYR A 20 10.12 18.47 -11.31
N LEU A 21 9.25 17.68 -10.66
CA LEU A 21 8.23 16.88 -11.35
C LEU A 21 7.21 17.72 -12.10
N LEU A 22 6.94 18.95 -11.65
CA LEU A 22 6.01 19.86 -12.30
C LEU A 22 6.52 20.36 -13.67
N PHE A 23 7.84 20.43 -13.85
CA PHE A 23 8.45 20.92 -15.09
C PHE A 23 9.05 19.82 -15.97
N ASP A 24 9.09 18.57 -15.51
CA ASP A 24 9.53 17.41 -16.29
C ASP A 24 8.37 16.48 -16.61
N ASP A 25 7.57 16.85 -17.61
CA ASP A 25 6.43 16.04 -18.09
C ASP A 25 6.86 14.67 -18.63
N SER A 26 8.12 14.53 -19.08
CA SER A 26 8.67 13.30 -19.65
C SER A 26 9.12 12.29 -18.58
N ASN A 27 9.12 12.68 -17.32
CA ASN A 27 9.58 11.85 -16.22
C ASN A 27 8.71 10.58 -16.09
N PRO A 28 9.31 9.38 -15.93
CA PRO A 28 8.56 8.12 -15.87
C PRO A 28 7.56 8.04 -14.72
N VAL A 29 7.72 8.84 -13.65
CA VAL A 29 6.73 8.90 -12.57
C VAL A 29 5.45 9.60 -13.04
N ASN A 30 5.57 10.63 -13.87
CA ASN A 30 4.43 11.35 -14.45
C ASN A 30 3.74 10.47 -15.51
N LEU A 31 4.54 9.77 -16.34
CA LEU A 31 4.00 8.86 -17.36
C LEU A 31 3.29 7.63 -16.78
N ASN A 32 3.66 7.20 -15.57
CA ASN A 32 3.10 6.02 -14.91
C ASN A 32 2.50 6.38 -13.54
N GLU A 33 1.77 7.50 -13.45
CA GLU A 33 1.19 8.01 -12.20
C GLU A 33 0.35 6.98 -11.43
N GLU A 34 -0.34 6.09 -12.14
CA GLU A 34 -1.13 4.99 -11.60
C GLU A 34 -0.31 3.96 -10.81
N ASP A 35 0.98 3.88 -11.07
CA ASP A 35 1.83 2.80 -10.58
C ASP A 35 2.66 3.15 -9.36
N TYR A 36 2.64 4.43 -8.98
CA TYR A 36 3.40 4.98 -7.88
C TYR A 36 2.48 5.75 -6.92
N ILE A 37 2.82 5.70 -5.64
CA ILE A 37 2.18 6.52 -4.61
C ILE A 37 3.27 7.31 -3.89
N PHE A 38 3.04 8.60 -3.71
CA PHE A 38 3.87 9.44 -2.85
C PHE A 38 3.43 9.32 -1.40
N SER A 39 4.40 9.21 -0.50
CA SER A 39 4.18 9.44 0.92
C SER A 39 3.94 10.93 1.22
N THR A 40 3.58 11.25 2.45
CA THR A 40 3.47 12.64 2.91
C THR A 40 4.80 13.40 2.86
N GLN A 41 5.94 12.71 2.89
CA GLN A 41 7.29 13.27 2.71
C GLN A 41 7.81 13.12 1.28
N ALA A 42 6.90 12.88 0.33
CA ALA A 42 7.17 12.65 -1.09
C ALA A 42 8.13 11.48 -1.37
N HIS A 43 8.13 10.44 -0.52
CA HIS A 43 8.84 9.19 -0.82
C HIS A 43 8.03 8.36 -1.83
N LEU A 44 8.69 7.87 -2.89
CA LEU A 44 8.02 7.19 -3.99
C LEU A 44 7.86 5.68 -3.71
N PHE A 45 6.63 5.17 -3.74
CA PHE A 45 6.33 3.75 -3.49
C PHE A 45 5.71 3.07 -4.71
N PRO A 46 6.30 1.99 -5.25
CA PRO A 46 5.74 1.26 -6.38
C PRO A 46 4.60 0.32 -5.92
N ILE A 47 3.41 0.49 -6.50
CA ILE A 47 2.23 -0.31 -6.12
C ILE A 47 1.86 -1.41 -7.12
N LYS A 48 2.51 -1.47 -8.30
CA LYS A 48 2.29 -2.54 -9.31
C LYS A 48 2.23 -3.94 -8.71
N ARG A 49 3.22 -4.26 -7.87
CA ARG A 49 3.33 -5.60 -7.27
C ARG A 49 2.22 -5.86 -6.25
N ILE A 50 1.89 -4.86 -5.44
CA ILE A 50 0.81 -4.96 -4.44
C ILE A 50 -0.54 -5.16 -5.15
N ARG A 51 -0.83 -4.37 -6.20
CA ARG A 51 -2.04 -4.53 -7.03
C ARG A 51 -2.14 -5.94 -7.62
N LYS A 52 -1.07 -6.47 -8.21
CA LYS A 52 -1.03 -7.85 -8.74
C LYS A 52 -1.27 -8.90 -7.65
N LEU A 53 -0.66 -8.73 -6.49
CA LEU A 53 -0.87 -9.64 -5.36
C LEU A 53 -2.32 -9.60 -4.88
N ILE A 54 -2.92 -8.41 -4.70
CA ILE A 54 -4.33 -8.27 -4.30
C ILE A 54 -5.27 -8.93 -5.31
N GLN A 55 -5.04 -8.74 -6.61
CA GLN A 55 -5.84 -9.37 -7.66
C GLN A 55 -5.77 -10.92 -7.61
N ASN A 56 -4.61 -11.47 -7.26
CA ASN A 56 -4.43 -12.92 -7.13
C ASN A 56 -4.98 -13.47 -5.81
N LEU A 57 -5.02 -12.65 -4.76
CA LEU A 57 -5.48 -13.05 -3.42
C LEU A 57 -7.00 -12.91 -3.24
N VAL A 58 -7.65 -12.01 -3.99
CA VAL A 58 -9.08 -11.75 -3.87
C VAL A 58 -9.80 -12.37 -5.08
N PRO A 59 -10.38 -13.58 -4.97
CA PRO A 59 -11.52 -13.91 -5.82
C PRO A 59 -12.62 -12.92 -5.46
N ASN A 60 -12.80 -11.89 -6.29
CA ASN A 60 -13.72 -10.79 -6.03
C ASN A 60 -15.14 -11.37 -5.84
N PRO A 61 -15.68 -11.41 -4.60
CA PRO A 61 -16.92 -12.11 -4.31
C PRO A 61 -18.15 -11.39 -4.90
N PHE A 62 -17.95 -10.16 -5.39
CA PHE A 62 -18.96 -9.34 -6.06
C PHE A 62 -18.77 -9.24 -7.57
N ARG A 63 -17.79 -9.96 -8.15
CA ARG A 63 -17.67 -10.05 -9.61
C ARG A 63 -18.86 -10.85 -10.11
N SER A 64 -19.90 -10.14 -10.53
CA SER A 64 -21.02 -10.71 -11.28
C SER A 64 -20.46 -11.20 -12.60
N ASP A 65 -20.14 -12.49 -12.64
CA ASP A 65 -19.93 -13.19 -13.89
C ASP A 65 -21.27 -13.16 -14.62
N ASN A 66 -21.35 -12.43 -15.74
CA ASN A 66 -22.52 -12.37 -16.60
C ASN A 66 -22.68 -13.70 -17.36
N GLY A 67 -22.85 -14.79 -16.61
CA GLY A 67 -22.79 -16.17 -17.09
C GLY A 67 -23.19 -17.18 -16.02
N GLN A 68 -24.49 -17.24 -15.70
CA GLN A 68 -25.19 -18.40 -15.14
C GLN A 68 -24.51 -19.20 -14.01
N ARG A 69 -24.63 -18.75 -12.76
CA ARG A 69 -24.90 -19.67 -11.62
C ARG A 69 -25.90 -19.04 -10.67
N ARG A 70 -27.17 -19.44 -10.82
CA ARG A 70 -28.24 -19.19 -9.85
C ARG A 70 -27.89 -19.96 -8.57
N MET A 71 -27.34 -19.29 -7.57
CA MET A 71 -27.38 -19.78 -6.20
C MET A 71 -28.62 -19.17 -5.56
N ASN A 72 -29.57 -20.01 -5.16
CA ASN A 72 -30.83 -19.59 -4.53
C ASN A 72 -30.55 -18.75 -3.28
N LEU A 73 -30.67 -17.44 -3.40
CA LEU A 73 -30.53 -16.50 -2.31
C LEU A 73 -31.81 -16.55 -1.45
N HIS A 74 -31.77 -17.29 -0.35
CA HIS A 74 -32.70 -17.04 0.74
C HIS A 74 -32.40 -15.63 1.28
N VAL A 75 -33.29 -14.70 0.99
CA VAL A 75 -33.31 -13.36 1.56
C VAL A 75 -33.57 -13.52 3.06
N ALA A 76 -32.52 -13.39 3.86
CA ALA A 76 -32.63 -13.19 5.29
C ALA A 76 -32.69 -11.69 5.57
N ASN A 77 -33.70 -11.30 6.33
CA ASN A 77 -34.16 -9.94 6.47
C ASN A 77 -33.24 -9.14 7.42
N ASN A 78 -32.96 -7.89 7.05
CA ASN A 78 -32.57 -6.76 7.90
C ASN A 78 -31.22 -6.82 8.64
N THR A 79 -30.25 -7.58 8.18
CA THR A 79 -28.85 -7.33 8.55
C THR A 79 -28.01 -7.33 7.29
N CYS A 80 -27.10 -6.36 7.17
CA CYS A 80 -26.09 -6.38 6.13
C CYS A 80 -25.36 -7.72 6.20
N ALA A 81 -25.50 -8.53 5.16
CA ALA A 81 -24.85 -9.83 5.09
C ALA A 81 -23.34 -9.57 5.13
N LEU A 82 -22.70 -9.89 6.26
CA LEU A 82 -21.26 -9.84 6.37
C LEU A 82 -20.72 -10.78 5.28
N PRO A 83 -20.00 -10.27 4.26
CA PRO A 83 -19.39 -11.17 3.30
C PRO A 83 -18.51 -12.10 4.10
N LYS A 84 -18.71 -13.42 3.96
CA LYS A 84 -17.82 -14.41 4.56
C LYS A 84 -16.46 -14.22 3.90
N LEU A 85 -15.63 -13.37 4.49
CA LEU A 85 -14.23 -13.23 4.12
C LEU A 85 -13.63 -14.62 4.22
N ALA A 86 -12.92 -15.05 3.17
CA ALA A 86 -12.10 -16.24 3.27
C ALA A 86 -11.21 -16.05 4.50
N LYS A 87 -11.31 -16.94 5.49
CA LYS A 87 -10.39 -16.95 6.62
C LYS A 87 -9.00 -16.99 6.00
N SER A 88 -8.21 -15.94 6.17
CA SER A 88 -6.82 -15.94 5.71
C SER A 88 -6.17 -17.18 6.32
N SER A 89 -5.73 -18.10 5.48
CA SER A 89 -5.08 -19.36 5.88
C SER A 89 -3.70 -19.14 6.48
N LEU A 90 -3.34 -17.89 6.75
CA LEU A 90 -2.17 -17.54 7.53
C LEU A 90 -2.63 -17.52 8.99
N PRO A 91 -2.43 -18.60 9.76
CA PRO A 91 -2.39 -18.42 11.19
C PRO A 91 -1.31 -17.36 11.43
N LEU A 92 -1.63 -16.34 12.20
CA LEU A 92 -0.60 -15.52 12.85
C LEU A 92 0.11 -16.48 13.82
N ASP A 93 0.99 -17.29 13.26
CA ASP A 93 1.84 -18.21 13.97
C ASP A 93 2.71 -17.32 14.88
N GLU A 94 2.65 -17.57 16.18
CA GLU A 94 3.45 -16.85 17.18
C GLU A 94 4.95 -16.89 16.81
N GLN A 95 5.34 -17.96 16.10
CA GLN A 95 6.68 -18.13 15.53
C GLN A 95 7.02 -17.10 14.44
N LEU A 96 6.03 -16.64 13.65
CA LEU A 96 6.22 -15.61 12.63
C LEU A 96 6.50 -14.25 13.30
N TRP A 97 5.77 -13.90 14.35
CA TRP A 97 6.04 -12.69 15.13
C TRP A 97 7.42 -12.73 15.80
N SER A 98 7.82 -13.89 16.33
CA SER A 98 9.17 -14.08 16.86
C SER A 98 10.25 -13.92 15.78
N LYS A 99 10.02 -14.46 14.57
CA LYS A 99 10.96 -14.31 13.43
C LYS A 99 11.05 -12.87 12.94
N ILE A 100 9.92 -12.16 12.84
CA ILE A 100 9.89 -10.75 12.44
C ILE A 100 10.57 -9.90 13.52
N GLY A 101 10.28 -10.14 14.80
CA GLY A 101 10.90 -9.44 15.92
C GLY A 101 12.42 -9.61 15.94
N LYS A 102 12.91 -10.83 15.70
CA LYS A 102 14.36 -11.12 15.58
C LYS A 102 14.99 -10.45 14.36
N PHE A 103 14.30 -10.43 13.22
CA PHE A 103 14.80 -9.75 12.01
C PHE A 103 14.88 -8.23 12.19
N VAL A 104 13.86 -7.62 12.80
CA VAL A 104 13.83 -6.17 13.06
C VAL A 104 14.93 -5.78 14.03
N HIS A 105 15.12 -6.51 15.14
CA HIS A 105 16.22 -6.24 16.10
C HIS A 105 17.59 -6.44 15.47
N SER A 106 17.82 -7.58 14.79
CA SER A 106 19.11 -7.87 14.16
C SER A 106 19.51 -6.85 13.08
N LYS A 107 18.54 -6.22 12.41
CA LYS A 107 18.80 -5.21 11.39
C LYS A 107 18.95 -3.80 11.97
N MET A 108 18.39 -3.55 13.16
CA MET A 108 18.58 -2.31 13.90
C MET A 108 19.96 -2.26 14.57
N ASP A 109 20.48 -3.39 15.06
CA ASP A 109 21.85 -3.51 15.58
C ASP A 109 22.93 -3.29 14.49
N MET A 110 22.56 -3.49 13.21
CA MET A 110 23.45 -3.21 12.07
C MET A 110 23.45 -1.74 11.65
N LEU A 111 22.54 -0.93 12.20
CA LEU A 111 22.35 0.49 11.91
C LEU A 111 22.69 1.40 13.10
N SER A 112 23.10 0.84 14.24
CA SER A 112 23.74 1.60 15.31
C SER A 112 25.21 1.84 14.96
N PHE A 113 25.51 3.05 14.49
CA PHE A 113 26.85 3.64 14.54
C PHE A 113 27.17 4.10 15.96
#